data_AF-A0AAX3S0Q1-F1
#
_entry.id   AF-A0AAX3S0Q1-F1
#
_cell.length_a   1.000
_cell.length_b   1.000
_cell.length_c   1.000
_cell.angle_alpha   90.00
_cell.angle_beta   90.00
_cell.angle_gamma   90.00
#
_symmetry.space_group_name_H-M   'P 1'
#
loop_
_entity.id
_entity.type
_entity.pdbx_description
1 polymer ?
#
loop_
_entity_poly.entity_id
_entity_poly.type
_entity_poly.pdbx_seq_one_letter_code
_entity_poly.pdbx_strand_id
1 'polypeptide(L)'
;MNNPIWIGILLWVHRHCIEPMFSLANNRTDNDRMTHADPKDGILSLSINDKFKNHEVVSKGNTGNKQYRDSHGKGLFMLLSRLMQENITLQSIYVITPFNAVKTALIELLKETDLPAIQQPVVKITPEKVNH
;
A
#
# COMPACT_ATOMS: atom_id res chain seq x y z
N MET A 1 -6.28 -36.14 -20.96
CA MET A 1 -6.18 -34.83 -20.29
C MET A 1 -4.82 -34.78 -19.62
N ASN A 2 -3.90 -33.97 -20.14
CA ASN A 2 -2.50 -33.95 -19.71
C ASN A 2 -2.31 -32.82 -18.69
N ASN A 3 -2.69 -33.06 -17.43
CA ASN A 3 -2.39 -32.11 -16.37
C ASN A 3 -0.89 -32.16 -16.09
N PRO A 4 -0.17 -31.02 -16.08
CA PRO A 4 1.24 -31.01 -15.73
C PRO A 4 1.41 -31.59 -14.32
N ILE A 5 2.26 -32.61 -14.20
CA ILE A 5 2.60 -33.21 -12.92
C ILE A 5 3.34 -32.16 -12.11
N TRP A 6 2.73 -31.73 -11.01
CA TRP A 6 3.30 -30.73 -10.13
C TRP A 6 4.32 -31.40 -9.21
N ILE A 7 5.62 -31.11 -9.40
CA ILE A 7 6.72 -31.67 -8.61
C ILE A 7 7.16 -30.61 -7.58
N GLY A 8 6.78 -30.81 -6.32
CA GLY A 8 7.20 -29.97 -5.19
C GLY A 8 6.35 -30.25 -3.94
N ILE A 9 6.72 -29.66 -2.80
CA ILE A 9 5.84 -29.50 -1.64
C ILE A 9 5.72 -27.99 -1.42
N LEU A 10 4.57 -27.40 -1.75
CA LEU A 10 4.32 -25.99 -1.50
C LEU A 10 4.12 -25.84 0.01
N LEU A 11 4.58 -24.73 0.56
CA LEU A 11 4.17 -24.36 1.90
C LEU A 11 2.82 -23.66 1.79
N TRP A 12 1.76 -24.32 2.27
CA TRP A 12 0.40 -23.79 2.19
C TRP A 12 0.06 -22.90 3.38
N VAL A 13 0.87 -22.97 4.45
CA VAL A 13 0.63 -22.22 5.69
C VAL A 13 1.32 -20.86 5.61
N HIS A 14 0.50 -19.80 5.69
CA HIS A 14 0.95 -18.41 5.72
C HIS A 14 0.93 -17.84 7.14
N ARG A 15 1.87 -16.95 7.46
CA ARG A 15 2.09 -16.44 8.84
C ARG A 15 2.44 -14.96 8.94
N HIS A 16 2.33 -14.19 7.85
CA HIS A 16 2.84 -12.81 7.80
C HIS A 16 1.72 -11.78 7.58
N CYS A 17 1.25 -11.65 6.34
CA CYS A 17 0.16 -10.74 6.00
C CYS A 17 -1.17 -11.19 6.61
N ILE A 18 -1.87 -10.21 7.17
CA ILE A 18 -3.27 -10.27 7.59
C ILE A 18 -4.18 -9.75 6.47
N GLU A 19 -5.48 -9.64 6.72
CA GLU A 19 -6.44 -9.07 5.76
C GLU A 19 -6.20 -7.57 5.50
N PRO A 20 -6.47 -7.06 4.27
CA PRO A 20 -6.92 -7.79 3.08
C PRO A 20 -5.79 -8.44 2.27
N MET A 21 -4.53 -8.28 2.68
CA MET A 21 -3.37 -8.71 1.89
C MET A 21 -3.25 -10.22 1.77
N PHE A 22 -3.61 -10.96 2.82
CA PHE A 22 -3.67 -12.42 2.76
C PHE A 22 -4.63 -12.90 1.67
N SER A 23 -5.91 -12.50 1.74
CA SER A 23 -6.92 -12.93 0.77
C SER A 23 -6.59 -12.45 -0.65
N LEU A 24 -6.09 -11.21 -0.80
CA LEU A 24 -5.74 -10.69 -2.13
C LEU A 24 -4.63 -11.50 -2.80
N ALA A 25 -3.58 -11.86 -2.06
CA ALA A 25 -2.47 -12.64 -2.60
C ALA A 25 -2.90 -14.08 -2.90
N ASN A 26 -3.59 -14.73 -1.95
CA ASN A 26 -4.03 -16.12 -2.07
C ASN A 26 -4.95 -16.32 -3.28
N ASN A 27 -5.88 -15.39 -3.50
CA ASN A 27 -6.80 -15.44 -4.63
C ASN A 27 -6.08 -15.24 -5.98
N ARG A 28 -5.13 -14.31 -6.06
CA ARG A 28 -4.46 -13.96 -7.33
C ARG A 28 -3.36 -14.91 -7.75
N THR A 29 -2.66 -15.54 -6.80
CA THR A 29 -1.44 -16.30 -7.09
C THR A 29 -1.58 -17.78 -6.76
N ASP A 30 -2.30 -18.11 -5.69
CA ASP A 30 -2.34 -19.46 -5.15
C ASP A 30 -3.67 -20.16 -5.40
N ASN A 31 -4.66 -19.51 -6.01
CA ASN A 31 -5.99 -20.06 -6.30
C ASN A 31 -6.70 -20.52 -5.01
N ASP A 32 -6.64 -19.68 -3.97
CA ASP A 32 -7.25 -19.88 -2.65
C ASP A 32 -6.75 -21.12 -1.90
N ARG A 33 -5.55 -21.59 -2.25
CA ARG A 33 -4.93 -22.78 -1.68
C ARG A 33 -4.27 -22.52 -0.33
N MET A 34 -3.76 -21.33 -0.07
CA MET A 34 -3.09 -21.04 1.19
C MET A 34 -4.07 -21.00 2.37
N THR A 35 -3.60 -21.43 3.54
CA THR A 35 -4.29 -21.31 4.83
C THR A 35 -3.46 -20.46 5.77
N HIS A 36 -4.08 -19.60 6.56
CA HIS A 36 -3.36 -18.81 7.56
C HIS A 36 -3.08 -19.63 8.83
N ALA A 37 -1.92 -19.42 9.46
CA ALA A 37 -1.52 -20.09 10.69
C ALA A 37 -2.37 -19.64 11.89
N ASP A 38 -2.64 -18.34 11.96
CA ASP A 38 -3.52 -17.75 12.98
C ASP A 38 -5.00 -17.99 12.68
N PRO A 39 -5.86 -18.05 13.72
CA PRO A 39 -7.31 -18.11 13.54
C PRO A 39 -7.84 -16.85 12.84
N LYS A 40 -9.06 -16.94 12.29
CA LYS A 40 -9.69 -15.83 11.53
C LYS A 40 -9.71 -14.51 12.30
N ASP A 41 -9.96 -14.55 13.61
CA ASP A 41 -9.99 -13.36 14.46
C ASP A 41 -8.59 -12.72 14.63
N GLY A 42 -7.51 -13.50 14.44
CA GLY A 42 -6.13 -13.04 14.52
C GLY A 42 -5.61 -12.39 13.24
N ILE A 43 -6.36 -12.45 12.14
CA ILE A 43 -5.96 -11.87 10.84
C ILE A 43 -6.87 -10.77 10.33
N LEU A 44 -7.73 -10.23 11.20
CA LEU A 44 -8.65 -9.17 10.82
C LEU A 44 -7.89 -7.94 10.30
N SER A 45 -8.49 -7.26 9.32
CA SER A 45 -7.93 -6.04 8.76
C SER A 45 -7.81 -4.97 9.85
N LEU A 46 -6.58 -4.48 10.03
CA LEU A 46 -6.30 -3.41 10.97
C LEU A 46 -6.59 -2.06 10.34
N SER A 47 -6.99 -1.11 11.19
CA SER A 47 -7.09 0.29 10.83
C SER A 47 -6.21 1.12 11.75
N ILE A 48 -5.64 2.20 11.20
CA ILE A 48 -4.82 3.11 11.97
C ILE A 48 -5.76 4.04 12.75
N ASN A 49 -5.67 3.98 14.09
CA ASN A 49 -6.49 4.71 15.05
C ASN A 49 -8.00 4.67 14.76
N ASP A 50 -8.52 3.54 14.25
CA ASP A 50 -9.93 3.37 13.85
C ASP A 50 -10.44 4.33 12.77
N LYS A 51 -9.54 5.07 12.11
CA LYS A 51 -9.90 6.12 11.14
C LYS A 51 -9.37 5.87 9.74
N PHE A 52 -8.32 5.06 9.61
CA PHE A 52 -7.65 4.85 8.35
C PHE A 52 -7.54 3.37 8.02
N LYS A 53 -8.32 2.95 7.02
CA LYS A 53 -8.30 1.59 6.49
C LYS A 53 -7.41 1.53 5.25
N ASN A 54 -7.03 0.31 4.89
CA ASN A 54 -6.45 0.02 3.58
C ASN A 54 -7.35 0.61 2.47
N HIS A 55 -6.77 1.41 1.59
CA HIS A 55 -7.48 2.06 0.48
C HIS A 55 -6.52 2.32 -0.67
N GLU A 56 -7.09 2.47 -1.86
CA GLU A 56 -6.37 2.85 -3.06
C GLU A 56 -6.56 4.35 -3.32
N VAL A 57 -5.48 5.02 -3.71
CA VAL A 57 -5.51 6.44 -4.10
C VAL A 57 -5.21 6.54 -5.58
N VAL A 58 -6.18 7.02 -6.36
CA VAL A 58 -5.98 7.27 -7.78
C VAL A 58 -5.16 8.55 -7.96
N SER A 59 -3.92 8.38 -8.43
CA SER A 59 -3.02 9.48 -8.74
C SER A 59 -3.02 9.75 -10.24
N LYS A 60 -3.84 10.70 -10.72
CA LYS A 60 -3.82 11.12 -12.13
C LYS A 60 -2.52 11.89 -12.42
N GLY A 61 -1.69 11.35 -13.30
CA GLY A 61 -0.40 11.94 -13.66
C GLY A 61 -0.50 12.96 -14.80
N ASN A 62 0.45 13.91 -14.82
CA ASN A 62 0.65 14.84 -15.92
C ASN A 62 2.11 14.68 -16.44
N THR A 63 2.89 15.76 -16.48
CA THR A 63 4.33 15.76 -16.77
C THR A 63 5.09 14.72 -15.93
N GLY A 64 6.14 14.15 -16.50
CA GLY A 64 6.94 13.15 -15.82
C GLY A 64 8.23 12.82 -16.55
N ASN A 65 9.13 12.18 -15.82
CA ASN A 65 10.39 11.66 -16.34
C ASN A 65 10.39 10.14 -16.13
N LYS A 66 10.55 9.38 -17.22
CA LYS A 66 10.38 7.92 -17.23
C LYS A 66 9.03 7.53 -16.60
N GLN A 67 9.04 6.67 -15.58
CA GLN A 67 7.85 6.24 -14.85
C GLN A 67 7.45 7.19 -13.71
N TYR A 68 8.29 8.18 -13.35
CA TYR A 68 7.91 9.14 -12.32
C TYR A 68 6.91 10.16 -12.88
N ARG A 69 5.90 10.46 -12.06
CA ARG A 69 4.89 11.50 -12.29
C ARG A 69 4.81 12.35 -11.02
N ASP A 70 4.60 13.65 -11.16
CA ASP A 70 4.51 14.56 -10.00
C ASP A 70 3.38 14.17 -9.04
N SER A 71 2.34 13.50 -9.55
CA SER A 71 1.25 12.94 -8.75
C SER A 71 1.73 11.91 -7.72
N HIS A 72 2.82 11.18 -7.99
CA HIS A 72 3.41 10.26 -7.01
C HIS A 72 3.94 10.99 -5.78
N GLY A 73 4.68 12.09 -5.98
CA GLY A 73 5.20 12.92 -4.90
C GLY A 73 4.08 13.58 -4.10
N LYS A 74 3.09 14.17 -4.78
CA LYS A 74 1.91 14.78 -4.14
C LYS A 74 1.10 13.75 -3.33
N GLY A 75 0.86 12.57 -3.90
CA GLY A 75 0.18 11.48 -3.23
C GLY A 75 0.94 10.99 -1.99
N LEU A 76 2.27 10.86 -2.10
CA LEU A 76 3.12 10.49 -0.96
C LEU A 76 2.99 11.51 0.18
N PHE A 77 3.13 12.81 -0.10
CA PHE A 77 3.01 13.83 0.95
C PHE A 77 1.64 13.85 1.60
N MET A 78 0.57 13.77 0.81
CA MET A 78 -0.78 13.69 1.33
C MET A 78 -0.97 12.50 2.29
N LEU A 79 -0.42 11.33 1.93
CA LEU A 79 -0.48 10.13 2.77
C LEU A 79 0.37 10.28 4.03
N LEU A 80 1.62 10.77 3.91
CA LEU A 80 2.51 10.97 5.05
C LEU A 80 1.94 11.99 6.03
N SER A 81 1.44 13.14 5.57
CA SER A 81 0.80 14.15 6.43
C SER A 81 -0.38 13.56 7.20
N ARG A 82 -1.21 12.75 6.53
CA ARG A 82 -2.34 12.08 7.18
C ARG A 82 -1.90 11.06 8.22
N LEU A 83 -0.87 10.27 7.94
CA LEU A 83 -0.31 9.31 8.89
C LEU A 83 0.33 10.01 10.10
N MET A 84 1.03 11.13 9.87
CA MET A 84 1.61 11.95 10.94
C MET A 84 0.54 12.60 11.83
N GLN A 85 -0.58 13.06 11.25
CA GLN A 85 -1.74 13.55 12.02
C GLN A 85 -2.35 12.47 12.93
N GLU A 86 -2.21 11.20 12.54
CA GLU A 86 -2.60 10.04 13.33
C GLU A 86 -1.45 9.51 14.22
N ASN A 87 -0.42 10.32 14.49
CA ASN A 87 0.72 10.02 15.36
C ASN A 87 1.54 8.78 14.94
N ILE A 88 1.54 8.44 13.64
CA ILE A 88 2.39 7.38 13.12
C ILE A 88 3.79 7.91 12.88
N THR A 89 4.79 7.18 13.40
CA THR A 89 6.19 7.56 13.26
C THR A 89 6.67 7.25 11.86
N LEU A 90 7.49 8.15 11.29
CA LEU A 90 8.03 7.92 9.95
C LEU A 90 8.89 6.66 9.86
N GLN A 91 9.51 6.25 10.97
CA GLN A 91 10.34 5.04 11.05
C GLN A 91 9.53 3.74 10.89
N SER A 92 8.21 3.76 11.12
CA SER A 92 7.35 2.59 10.91
C SER A 92 6.75 2.53 9.50
N ILE A 93 7.09 3.47 8.61
CA ILE A 93 6.52 3.58 7.27
C ILE A 93 7.52 3.10 6.23
N TYR A 94 7.08 2.16 5.39
CA TYR A 94 7.81 1.76 4.19
C TYR A 94 7.08 2.25 2.94
N VAL A 95 7.84 2.82 2.00
CA VAL A 95 7.36 3.20 0.67
C VAL A 95 8.02 2.27 -0.35
N ILE A 96 7.20 1.50 -1.07
CA ILE A 96 7.66 0.49 -2.02
C ILE A 96 7.25 0.92 -3.43
N THR A 97 8.18 0.81 -4.38
CA THR A 97 7.93 1.05 -5.80
C THR A 97 8.79 0.11 -6.65
N PRO A 98 8.28 -0.46 -7.75
CA PRO A 98 9.07 -1.31 -8.62
C PRO A 98 10.01 -0.52 -9.54
N PHE A 99 9.94 0.82 -9.54
CA PHE A 99 10.69 1.66 -10.48
C PHE A 99 11.78 2.47 -9.78
N ASN A 100 13.03 2.26 -10.18
CA ASN A 100 14.17 3.04 -9.67
C ASN A 100 14.01 4.55 -9.88
N ALA A 101 13.48 4.97 -11.04
CA ALA A 101 13.23 6.39 -11.32
C ALA A 101 12.26 7.02 -10.31
N VAL A 102 11.23 6.28 -9.90
CA VAL A 102 10.26 6.75 -8.89
C VAL A 102 10.92 6.82 -7.52
N LYS A 103 11.66 5.78 -7.13
CA LYS A 103 12.41 5.77 -5.86
C LYS A 103 13.35 6.96 -5.74
N THR A 104 14.18 7.20 -6.76
CA THR A 104 15.16 8.29 -6.75
C THR A 104 14.47 9.65 -6.63
N ALA A 105 13.47 9.91 -7.46
CA ALA A 105 12.74 11.18 -7.45
C ALA A 105 12.03 11.44 -6.11
N LEU A 106 11.42 10.41 -5.51
CA LEU A 106 10.78 10.56 -4.19
C LEU A 106 11.80 10.81 -3.08
N ILE A 107 12.98 10.19 -3.12
CA ILE A 107 14.05 10.45 -2.14
C ILE A 107 14.55 11.88 -2.25
N GLU A 108 14.78 12.38 -3.46
CA GLU A 108 15.18 13.77 -3.70
C GLU A 108 14.13 14.74 -3.18
N LEU A 109 12.86 14.51 -3.53
CA LEU A 109 11.73 15.31 -3.07
C LEU A 109 11.62 15.36 -1.54
N LEU A 110 11.82 14.22 -0.86
CA LEU A 110 11.78 14.15 0.60
C LEU A 110 12.96 14.87 1.27
N LYS A 111 14.14 14.92 0.63
CA LYS A 111 15.31 15.64 1.15
C LYS A 111 15.15 17.16 1.06
N GLU A 112 14.47 17.64 0.02
CA GLU A 112 14.20 19.06 -0.19
C GLU A 112 13.06 19.59 0.68
N THR A 113 12.30 18.68 1.31
CA THR A 113 11.08 19.03 2.05
C THR A 113 11.31 18.94 3.55
N ASP A 114 10.95 20.00 4.27
CA ASP A 114 10.88 19.98 5.73
C ASP A 114 9.60 19.24 6.17
N LEU A 115 9.69 17.91 6.29
CA LEU A 115 8.58 17.02 6.65
C LEU A 115 7.81 17.41 7.93
N PRO A 116 8.46 17.87 9.03
CA PRO A 116 7.79 18.42 10.19
C PRO A 116 6.90 19.64 9.92
N ALA A 117 7.19 20.44 8.88
CA ALA A 117 6.42 21.63 8.53
C ALA A 117 5.13 21.33 7.75
N ILE A 118 4.92 20.09 7.26
CA ILE A 118 3.75 19.67 6.47
C ILE A 118 2.50 19.37 7.34
N GLN A 119 2.43 19.92 8.55
CA GLN A 119 1.30 19.75 9.48
C GLN A 119 0.05 20.60 9.14
N GLN A 120 -0.10 21.12 7.92
CA GLN A 120 -1.22 22.00 7.53
C GLN A 120 -2.33 21.29 6.72
N PRO A 121 -3.58 21.82 6.71
CA PRO A 121 -4.80 21.00 6.76
C PRO A 121 -5.20 20.36 5.43
N VAL A 122 -5.81 19.18 5.56
CA VAL A 122 -6.23 18.28 4.49
C VAL A 122 -7.28 18.91 3.57
N VAL A 123 -7.00 18.88 2.27
CA VAL A 123 -8.02 19.04 1.21
C VAL A 123 -9.04 17.91 1.34
N LYS A 124 -10.32 18.25 1.57
CA LYS A 124 -11.42 17.27 1.65
C LYS A 124 -11.51 16.47 0.34
N ILE A 125 -11.17 15.19 0.39
CA ILE A 125 -11.38 14.27 -0.72
C ILE A 125 -12.79 13.70 -0.57
N THR A 126 -13.73 14.21 -1.36
CA THR A 126 -15.03 13.55 -1.55
C THR A 126 -14.82 12.25 -2.33
N PRO A 127 -15.36 11.11 -1.86
CA PRO A 127 -15.34 9.90 -2.67
C PRO A 127 -16.24 10.12 -3.89
N GLU A 128 -15.65 10.18 -5.08
CA GLU A 128 -16.42 10.02 -6.32
C GLU A 128 -17.05 8.63 -6.29
N LYS A 129 -18.38 8.59 -6.30
CA LYS A 129 -19.18 7.37 -6.45
C LYS A 129 -18.78 6.71 -7.78
N VAL A 130 -18.11 5.58 -7.69
CA VAL A 130 -18.01 4.64 -8.82
C VAL A 130 -19.37 3.94 -8.91
N ASN A 131 -20.17 4.31 -9.90
CA ASN A 131 -21.38 3.58 -10.25
C ASN A 131 -20.95 2.24 -10.88
N HIS A 132 -21.42 1.14 -10.30
CA HIS A 132 -21.42 -0.18 -10.92
C HIS A 132 -22.40 -0.26 -12.08
#